data_AF-G8TI90-F1
#
_entry.id   AF-G8TI90-F1
#
_cell.length_a   1.000
_cell.length_b   1.000
_cell.length_c   1.000
_cell.angle_alpha   90.00
_cell.angle_beta   90.00
_cell.angle_gamma   90.00
#
_symmetry.space_group_name_H-M   'P 1'
#
loop_
_entity.id
_entity.type
_entity.pdbx_description
1 polymer ?
#
loop_
_entity_poly.entity_id
_entity_poly.type
_entity_poly.pdbx_seq_one_letter_code
_entity_poly.pdbx_strand_id
1 'polypeptide(L)'
;MQDFTFYFQLGIDHILTPDAWDHILFVTALCLRYLWQDWRKVVVLVTAFTIGHSLTLALSALNYIHVNAGWIEFLIPLTIAATCINNMVQRKTEQQKRLPVIYFFALFFGLIHGLAFAGQFLSLEGKEGLIGHLLAFNLGIEAAQLLIVLIVLLLSYLVVQLLKLPRIVWLRGASALILVISLFLAYQRFPYHKNYHDESEKTVLASGSCCSCTV
;
A
#
# COMPACT_ATOMS: atom_id res chain seq x y z
N MET A 1 -1.09 -26.44 10.48
CA MET A 1 0.18 -26.12 9.76
C MET A 1 -0.12 -25.70 8.31
N GLN A 2 -1.01 -26.40 7.59
CA GLN A 2 -1.42 -26.02 6.23
C GLN A 2 -2.07 -24.63 6.17
N ASP A 3 -2.90 -24.27 7.15
CA ASP A 3 -3.57 -22.96 7.17
C ASP A 3 -2.58 -21.80 7.36
N PHE A 4 -1.61 -21.93 8.27
CA PHE A 4 -0.59 -20.89 8.49
C PHE A 4 0.20 -20.58 7.23
N THR A 5 0.69 -21.60 6.51
CA THR A 5 1.45 -21.40 5.27
C THR A 5 0.58 -20.76 4.19
N PHE A 6 -0.70 -21.14 4.11
CA PHE A 6 -1.65 -20.54 3.17
C PHE A 6 -1.82 -19.04 3.43
N TYR A 7 -2.12 -18.64 4.66
CA TYR A 7 -2.29 -17.21 5.00
C TYR A 7 -0.99 -16.41 4.92
N PHE A 8 0.15 -17.03 5.27
CA PHE A 8 1.45 -16.41 5.07
C PHE A 8 1.74 -16.14 3.59
N GLN A 9 1.47 -17.11 2.71
CA GLN A 9 1.60 -16.93 1.27
C GLN A 9 0.62 -15.89 0.74
N LEU A 10 -0.63 -15.90 1.23
CA LEU A 10 -1.63 -14.88 0.90
C LEU A 10 -1.15 -13.47 1.27
N GLY A 11 -0.44 -13.31 2.39
CA GLY A 11 0.16 -12.04 2.80
C GLY A 11 1.28 -11.59 1.87
N ILE A 12 2.11 -12.52 1.39
CA ILE A 12 3.15 -12.23 0.39
C ILE A 12 2.51 -11.82 -0.93
N ASP A 13 1.56 -12.61 -1.41
CA ASP A 13 0.88 -12.39 -2.68
C ASP A 13 0.08 -11.07 -2.61
N HIS A 14 -0.51 -10.72 -1.48
CA HIS A 14 -1.17 -9.43 -1.27
C HIS A 14 -0.26 -8.22 -1.56
N ILE A 15 1.05 -8.34 -1.35
CA ILE A 15 2.02 -7.26 -1.62
C ILE A 15 2.64 -7.37 -3.01
N LEU A 16 2.85 -8.58 -3.52
CA LEU A 16 3.54 -8.83 -4.79
C LEU A 16 2.60 -8.92 -6.02
N THR A 17 1.29 -9.01 -5.81
CA THR A 17 0.31 -9.12 -6.90
C THR A 17 0.17 -7.77 -7.63
N PRO A 18 -0.07 -7.77 -8.96
CA PRO A 18 -0.27 -6.55 -9.73
C PRO A 18 -1.39 -5.64 -9.23
N ASP A 19 -2.38 -6.13 -8.50
CA ASP A 19 -3.43 -5.26 -7.94
C ASP A 19 -2.93 -4.39 -6.77
N ALA A 20 -1.75 -4.70 -6.23
CA ALA A 20 -1.16 -4.08 -5.04
C ALA A 20 -0.01 -3.10 -5.34
N TRP A 21 -0.02 -2.46 -6.53
CA TRP A 21 0.97 -1.42 -6.87
C TRP A 21 1.11 -0.35 -5.79
N ASP A 22 0.04 -0.05 -5.07
CA ASP A 22 0.05 0.95 -4.00
C ASP A 22 1.03 0.61 -2.88
N HIS A 23 1.10 -0.66 -2.47
CA HIS A 23 2.02 -1.11 -1.42
C HIS A 23 3.49 -0.96 -1.87
N ILE A 24 3.78 -1.38 -3.10
CA ILE A 24 5.13 -1.26 -3.66
C ILE A 24 5.52 0.21 -3.80
N LEU A 25 4.64 1.05 -4.34
CA LEU A 25 4.88 2.49 -4.51
C LEU A 25 5.06 3.18 -3.15
N PHE A 26 4.24 2.83 -2.16
CA PHE A 26 4.31 3.38 -0.81
C PHE A 26 5.63 3.01 -0.11
N VAL A 27 5.97 1.73 -0.07
CA VAL A 27 7.23 1.25 0.54
C VAL A 27 8.43 1.86 -0.19
N THR A 28 8.39 1.93 -1.51
CA THR A 28 9.44 2.57 -2.31
C THR A 28 9.58 4.06 -1.95
N ALA A 29 8.47 4.81 -1.90
CA ALA A 29 8.48 6.23 -1.55
C ALA A 29 9.06 6.48 -0.15
N LEU A 30 8.75 5.63 0.83
CA LEU A 30 9.33 5.70 2.17
C LEU A 30 10.83 5.37 2.17
N CYS A 31 11.23 4.32 1.47
CA CYS A 31 12.61 3.83 1.44
C CYS A 31 13.58 4.79 0.76
N LEU A 32 13.14 5.53 -0.27
CA LEU A 32 13.99 6.47 -1.02
C LEU A 32 14.69 7.50 -0.12
N ARG A 33 14.07 7.85 1.02
CA ARG A 33 14.62 8.80 2.00
C ARG A 33 15.80 8.24 2.81
N TYR A 34 15.98 6.93 2.86
CA TYR A 34 16.98 6.27 3.70
C TYR A 34 18.21 5.84 2.88
N LEU A 35 19.30 5.52 3.56
CA LEU A 35 20.48 4.88 2.96
C LEU A 35 20.58 3.43 3.45
N TRP A 36 21.45 2.66 2.81
CA TRP A 36 21.85 1.33 3.28
C TRP A 36 22.28 1.33 4.77
N GLN A 37 22.95 2.39 5.22
CA GLN A 37 23.37 2.56 6.61
C GLN A 37 22.20 2.73 7.59
N ASP A 38 21.05 3.20 7.11
CA ASP A 38 19.85 3.45 7.91
C ASP A 38 18.88 2.25 7.93
N TRP A 39 19.30 1.06 7.51
CA TRP A 39 18.43 -0.12 7.37
C TRP A 39 17.59 -0.39 8.63
N ARG A 40 18.14 -0.20 9.84
CA ARG A 40 17.41 -0.36 11.11
C ARG A 40 16.20 0.59 11.21
N LYS A 41 16.35 1.83 10.75
CA LYS A 41 15.25 2.82 10.75
C LYS A 41 14.17 2.41 9.76
N VAL A 42 14.56 1.87 8.61
CA VAL A 42 13.61 1.38 7.61
C VAL A 42 12.84 0.18 8.12
N VAL A 43 13.50 -0.78 8.76
CA VAL A 43 12.83 -1.93 9.39
C VAL A 43 11.80 -1.46 10.42
N VAL A 44 12.17 -0.57 11.35
CA VAL A 44 11.23 -0.01 12.34
C VAL A 44 10.05 0.69 11.65
N LEU A 45 10.30 1.38 10.54
CA LEU A 45 9.27 2.08 9.80
C LEU A 45 8.28 1.12 9.11
N VAL A 46 8.79 0.05 8.50
CA VAL A 46 7.98 -1.01 7.89
C VAL A 46 7.17 -1.74 8.95
N THR A 47 7.80 -2.14 10.06
CA THR A 47 7.09 -2.77 11.17
C THR A 47 6.01 -1.86 11.75
N ALA A 48 6.27 -0.55 11.89
CA ALA A 48 5.24 0.41 12.33
C ALA A 48 4.03 0.47 11.37
N PHE A 49 4.27 0.42 10.06
CA PHE A 49 3.21 0.31 9.06
C PHE A 49 2.44 -1.01 9.22
N THR A 50 3.13 -2.14 9.33
CA THR A 50 2.52 -3.47 9.50
C THR A 50 1.68 -3.53 10.77
N ILE A 51 2.12 -2.93 11.87
CA ILE A 51 1.35 -2.82 13.12
C ILE A 51 0.03 -2.06 12.88
N GLY A 52 0.09 -0.88 12.23
CA GLY A 52 -1.12 -0.12 11.90
C GLY A 52 -2.07 -0.90 10.97
N HIS A 53 -1.50 -1.54 9.96
CA HIS A 53 -2.24 -2.40 9.02
C HIS A 53 -2.95 -3.54 9.74
N SER A 54 -2.21 -4.27 10.58
CA SER A 54 -2.72 -5.39 11.38
C SER A 54 -3.88 -4.96 12.28
N LEU A 55 -3.74 -3.79 12.93
CA LEU A 55 -4.73 -3.29 13.88
C LEU A 55 -6.07 -3.00 13.20
N THR A 56 -6.06 -2.28 12.07
CA THR A 56 -7.29 -1.94 11.35
C THR A 56 -7.90 -3.13 10.63
N LEU A 57 -7.06 -4.01 10.08
CA LEU A 57 -7.51 -5.27 9.50
C LEU A 57 -8.22 -6.13 10.56
N ALA A 58 -7.65 -6.27 11.76
CA ALA A 58 -8.26 -7.01 12.86
C ALA A 58 -9.57 -6.36 13.35
N LEU A 59 -9.59 -5.03 13.52
CA LEU A 59 -10.80 -4.31 13.95
C LEU A 59 -11.94 -4.42 12.95
N SER A 60 -11.64 -4.34 11.66
CA SER A 60 -12.63 -4.49 10.60
C SER A 60 -13.05 -5.95 10.45
N ALA A 61 -12.13 -6.91 10.60
CA ALA A 61 -12.44 -8.34 10.64
C ALA A 61 -13.38 -8.72 11.80
N LEU A 62 -13.25 -8.04 12.94
CA LEU A 62 -14.14 -8.20 14.09
C LEU A 62 -15.46 -7.42 13.99
N ASN A 63 -15.74 -6.78 12.85
CA ASN A 63 -16.91 -5.94 12.62
C ASN A 63 -17.04 -4.73 13.57
N TYR A 64 -15.92 -4.20 14.08
CA TYR A 64 -15.95 -2.96 14.88
C TYR A 64 -15.92 -1.68 14.03
N ILE A 65 -15.32 -1.74 12.83
CA ILE A 65 -15.14 -0.58 11.96
C ILE A 65 -15.57 -0.94 10.53
N HIS A 66 -16.51 -0.15 10.00
CA HIS A 66 -16.95 -0.22 8.61
C HIS A 66 -16.78 1.16 7.99
N VAL A 67 -15.88 1.25 7.02
CA VAL A 67 -15.64 2.45 6.24
C VAL A 67 -15.86 2.09 4.77
N ASN A 68 -16.42 3.02 4.00
CA ASN A 68 -16.68 2.81 2.58
C ASN A 68 -15.35 2.58 1.82
N ALA A 69 -15.24 1.44 1.15
CA ALA A 69 -14.05 1.02 0.41
C ALA A 69 -13.61 2.05 -0.65
N GLY A 70 -14.55 2.74 -1.31
CA GLY A 70 -14.24 3.75 -2.32
C GLY A 70 -13.47 4.95 -1.75
N TRP A 71 -13.75 5.36 -0.52
CA TRP A 71 -12.97 6.42 0.14
C TRP A 71 -11.58 5.92 0.54
N ILE A 72 -11.45 4.68 1.01
CA ILE A 72 -10.16 4.10 1.41
C ILE A 72 -9.25 3.94 0.18
N GLU A 73 -9.77 3.38 -0.91
CA GLU A 73 -9.08 3.20 -2.19
C GLU A 73 -8.55 4.52 -2.77
N PHE A 74 -9.23 5.64 -2.51
CA PHE A 74 -8.80 6.98 -2.87
C PHE A 74 -7.76 7.56 -1.89
N LEU A 75 -7.94 7.34 -0.58
CA LEU A 75 -7.01 7.85 0.44
C LEU A 75 -5.63 7.19 0.35
N ILE A 76 -5.56 5.92 -0.02
CA ILE A 76 -4.28 5.19 -0.21
C ILE A 76 -3.34 5.94 -1.17
N PRO A 77 -3.67 6.15 -2.45
CA PRO A 77 -2.80 6.88 -3.36
C PRO A 77 -2.58 8.32 -2.90
N LEU A 78 -3.53 8.97 -2.23
CA LEU A 78 -3.33 10.31 -1.68
C LEU A 78 -2.22 10.35 -0.60
N THR A 79 -2.14 9.33 0.26
CA THR A 79 -1.07 9.22 1.27
C THR A 79 0.31 8.96 0.65
N ILE A 80 0.36 8.22 -0.46
CA ILE A 80 1.58 8.04 -1.27
C ILE A 80 2.02 9.40 -1.85
N ALA A 81 1.10 10.15 -2.46
CA ALA A 81 1.38 11.48 -3.00
C ALA A 81 1.94 12.42 -1.93
N ALA A 82 1.32 12.44 -0.74
CA ALA A 82 1.79 13.23 0.40
C ALA A 82 3.22 12.85 0.81
N THR A 83 3.55 11.55 0.81
CA THR A 83 4.89 11.04 1.10
C THR A 83 5.91 11.53 0.08
N CYS A 84 5.57 11.48 -1.22
CA CYS A 84 6.42 11.97 -2.30
C CYS A 84 6.66 13.49 -2.22
N ILE A 85 5.62 14.29 -1.94
CA ILE A 85 5.74 15.73 -1.72
C ILE A 85 6.69 16.01 -0.55
N ASN A 86 6.52 15.30 0.57
CA ASN A 86 7.39 15.43 1.74
C ASN A 86 8.86 15.06 1.42
N ASN A 87 9.10 14.09 0.53
CA ASN A 87 10.44 13.76 0.06
C ASN A 87 11.04 14.88 -0.81
N MET A 88 10.24 15.55 -1.64
CA MET A 88 10.70 16.63 -2.51
C MET A 88 11.10 17.89 -1.73
N VAL A 89 10.32 18.23 -0.70
CA VAL A 89 10.55 19.41 0.16
C VAL A 89 11.69 19.20 1.17
N GLN A 90 12.21 17.98 1.30
CA GLN A 90 13.28 17.69 2.25
C GLN A 90 14.57 18.49 1.96
N ARG A 91 15.10 19.12 3.02
CA ARG A 91 16.41 19.79 3.04
C ARG A 91 17.45 18.94 3.79
N LYS A 92 18.73 19.04 3.39
CA LYS A 92 19.87 18.22 3.89
C LYS A 92 20.00 18.13 5.42
N THR A 93 19.56 19.15 6.16
CA THR A 93 19.80 19.28 7.62
C THR A 93 18.63 18.77 8.50
N GLU A 94 17.45 18.52 7.91
CA GLU A 94 16.21 18.27 8.67
C GLU A 94 15.99 16.80 9.09
N GLN A 95 16.92 15.90 8.76
CA GLN A 95 16.70 14.46 8.85
C GLN A 95 16.62 13.93 10.30
N GLN A 96 17.18 14.64 11.29
CA GLN A 96 17.23 14.21 12.69
C GLN A 96 15.98 14.61 13.51
N LYS A 97 15.39 15.79 13.27
CA LYS A 97 14.25 16.30 14.08
C LYS A 97 12.90 15.67 13.73
N ARG A 98 12.77 15.08 12.53
CA ARG A 98 11.49 14.55 12.01
C ARG A 98 11.32 13.04 12.18
N LEU A 99 12.25 12.36 12.84
CA LEU A 99 12.21 10.90 13.02
C LEU A 99 10.93 10.40 13.73
N PRO A 100 10.45 10.99 14.85
CA PRO A 100 9.25 10.48 15.52
C PRO A 100 7.99 10.62 14.65
N VAL A 101 7.90 11.74 13.92
CA VAL A 101 6.76 12.09 13.09
C VAL A 101 6.61 11.13 11.91
N ILE A 102 7.73 10.68 11.33
CA ILE A 102 7.69 9.80 10.17
C ILE A 102 7.22 8.38 10.51
N TYR A 103 7.57 7.88 11.71
CA TYR A 103 7.06 6.60 12.21
C TYR A 103 5.56 6.69 12.54
N PHE A 104 5.12 7.82 13.10
CA PHE A 104 3.70 8.08 13.29
C PHE A 104 2.92 8.05 11.96
N PHE A 105 3.43 8.73 10.92
CA PHE A 105 2.81 8.69 9.60
C PHE A 105 2.82 7.28 8.99
N ALA A 106 3.90 6.52 9.13
CA ALA A 106 3.94 5.13 8.65
C ALA A 106 2.87 4.26 9.32
N LEU A 107 2.73 4.37 10.65
CA LEU A 107 1.67 3.69 11.39
C LEU A 107 0.28 4.16 10.95
N PHE A 108 0.06 5.47 10.82
CA PHE A 108 -1.22 6.03 10.37
C PHE A 108 -1.60 5.60 8.96
N PHE A 109 -0.66 5.58 8.02
CA PHE A 109 -0.89 5.09 6.67
C PHE A 109 -1.16 3.59 6.65
N GLY A 110 -0.51 2.82 7.53
CA GLY A 110 -0.82 1.42 7.77
C GLY A 110 -2.28 1.21 8.19
N LEU A 111 -2.79 2.03 9.11
CA LEU A 111 -4.21 2.00 9.51
C LEU A 111 -5.15 2.18 8.30
N ILE A 112 -4.85 3.13 7.41
CA ILE A 112 -5.70 3.37 6.23
C ILE A 112 -5.63 2.16 5.27
N HIS A 113 -4.44 1.62 5.03
CA HIS A 113 -4.26 0.50 4.11
C HIS A 113 -4.97 -0.78 4.59
N GLY A 114 -4.90 -1.08 5.90
CA GLY A 114 -5.53 -2.29 6.46
C GLY A 114 -7.05 -2.33 6.29
N LEU A 115 -7.70 -1.17 6.20
CA LEU A 115 -9.14 -1.09 5.94
C LEU A 115 -9.53 -1.49 4.51
N ALA A 116 -8.63 -1.36 3.52
CA ALA A 116 -8.95 -1.66 2.12
C ALA A 116 -9.12 -3.17 1.87
N PHE A 117 -8.37 -4.00 2.60
CA PHE A 117 -8.37 -5.45 2.42
C PHE A 117 -9.34 -6.19 3.34
N ALA A 118 -9.88 -5.52 4.36
CA ALA A 118 -10.68 -6.16 5.40
C ALA A 118 -11.92 -6.90 4.88
N GLY A 119 -12.64 -6.32 3.91
CA GLY A 119 -13.81 -6.98 3.32
C GLY A 119 -13.47 -8.28 2.58
N GLN A 120 -12.34 -8.31 1.89
CA GLN A 120 -11.85 -9.51 1.18
C GLN A 120 -11.41 -10.58 2.19
N PHE A 121 -10.66 -10.17 3.22
CA PHE A 121 -10.22 -11.09 4.28
C PHE A 121 -11.41 -11.74 5.00
N LEU A 122 -12.45 -10.96 5.33
CA LEU A 122 -13.66 -11.47 5.99
C LEU A 122 -14.42 -12.49 5.13
N SER A 123 -14.36 -12.37 3.80
CA SER A 123 -15.03 -13.29 2.89
C SER A 123 -14.30 -14.64 2.74
N LEU A 124 -12.98 -14.64 3.01
CA LEU A 124 -12.13 -15.83 2.96
C LEU A 124 -12.15 -16.59 4.29
N GLU A 125 -12.43 -15.90 5.39
CA GLU A 125 -12.28 -16.43 6.73
C GLU A 125 -13.60 -16.80 7.41
N GLY A 126 -13.76 -18.07 7.80
CA GLY A 126 -14.74 -18.47 8.81
C GLY A 126 -14.34 -17.94 10.20
N LYS A 127 -15.27 -17.81 11.15
CA LYS A 127 -15.00 -17.21 12.48
C LYS A 127 -13.94 -17.93 13.32
N GLU A 128 -13.50 -19.14 12.93
CA GLU A 128 -12.55 -19.94 13.69
C GLU A 128 -11.11 -19.67 13.22
N GLY A 129 -10.20 -19.41 14.17
CA GLY A 129 -8.76 -19.24 13.86
C GLY A 129 -8.30 -17.84 13.45
N LEU A 130 -9.22 -16.86 13.42
CA LEU A 130 -9.00 -15.48 12.94
C LEU A 130 -7.66 -14.85 13.37
N ILE A 131 -7.33 -14.93 14.67
CA ILE A 131 -6.11 -14.30 15.20
C ILE A 131 -4.85 -14.96 14.63
N GLY A 132 -4.85 -16.29 14.50
CA GLY A 132 -3.71 -17.04 13.97
C GLY A 132 -3.50 -16.78 12.48
N HIS A 133 -4.58 -16.72 11.71
CA HIS A 133 -4.54 -16.44 10.28
C HIS A 133 -4.17 -14.98 9.99
N LEU A 134 -4.69 -14.02 10.77
CA LEU A 134 -4.26 -12.62 10.71
C LEU A 134 -2.77 -12.46 11.02
N LEU A 135 -2.26 -13.19 12.03
CA LEU A 135 -0.85 -13.16 12.37
C LEU A 135 0.00 -13.71 11.22
N ALA A 136 -0.37 -14.87 10.65
CA ALA A 136 0.31 -15.47 9.51
C ALA A 136 0.33 -14.52 8.30
N PHE A 137 -0.82 -13.92 7.99
CA PHE A 137 -0.98 -12.96 6.90
C PHE A 137 -0.08 -11.71 7.07
N ASN A 138 -0.07 -11.10 8.25
CA ASN A 138 0.76 -9.92 8.50
C ASN A 138 2.26 -10.24 8.53
N LEU A 139 2.67 -11.44 8.95
CA LEU A 139 4.05 -11.91 8.81
C LEU A 139 4.45 -12.06 7.34
N GLY A 140 3.54 -12.53 6.49
CA GLY A 140 3.73 -12.59 5.04
C GLY A 140 3.91 -11.20 4.44
N ILE A 141 3.08 -10.23 4.84
CA ILE A 141 3.21 -8.82 4.45
C ILE A 141 4.57 -8.26 4.85
N GLU A 142 4.97 -8.40 6.11
CA GLU A 142 6.25 -7.87 6.58
C GLU A 142 7.44 -8.49 5.82
N ALA A 143 7.40 -9.79 5.56
CA ALA A 143 8.43 -10.48 4.77
C ALA A 143 8.54 -9.91 3.34
N ALA A 144 7.40 -9.73 2.66
CA ALA A 144 7.36 -9.16 1.30
C ALA A 144 7.83 -7.69 1.29
N GLN A 145 7.42 -6.89 2.27
CA GLN A 145 7.86 -5.50 2.40
C GLN A 145 9.37 -5.39 2.64
N LEU A 146 9.94 -6.23 3.50
CA LEU A 146 11.38 -6.26 3.75
C LEU A 146 12.16 -6.68 2.49
N LEU A 147 11.62 -7.59 1.68
CA LEU A 147 12.20 -7.95 0.39
C LEU A 147 12.21 -6.74 -0.58
N ILE A 148 11.09 -6.01 -0.68
CA ILE A 148 11.00 -4.79 -1.50
C ILE A 148 11.98 -3.73 -1.01
N VAL A 149 12.07 -3.51 0.31
CA VAL A 149 13.02 -2.57 0.93
C VAL A 149 14.44 -2.89 0.51
N LEU A 150 14.83 -4.17 0.60
CA LEU A 150 16.17 -4.61 0.22
C LEU A 150 16.47 -4.29 -1.25
N ILE A 151 15.52 -4.61 -2.15
CA ILE A 151 15.64 -4.36 -3.59
C ILE A 151 15.75 -2.85 -3.86
N VAL A 152 14.89 -2.02 -3.25
CA VAL A 152 14.87 -0.57 -3.45
C VAL A 152 16.15 0.09 -2.94
N LEU A 153 16.66 -0.34 -1.78
CA LEU A 153 17.91 0.17 -1.24
C LEU A 153 19.11 -0.21 -2.11
N LEU A 154 19.15 -1.45 -2.61
CA LEU A 154 20.20 -1.91 -3.52
C LEU A 154 20.17 -1.14 -4.84
N LEU A 155 18.99 -1.02 -5.48
CA LEU A 155 18.82 -0.26 -6.71
C LEU A 155 19.19 1.21 -6.52
N SER A 156 18.74 1.83 -5.43
CA SER A 156 19.09 3.22 -5.11
C SER A 156 20.60 3.41 -4.95
N TYR A 157 21.27 2.45 -4.30
CA TYR A 157 22.72 2.47 -4.16
C TYR A 157 23.42 2.35 -5.52
N LEU A 158 23.02 1.38 -6.35
CA LEU A 158 23.60 1.16 -7.67
C LEU A 158 23.40 2.36 -8.59
N VAL A 159 22.21 2.95 -8.64
CA VAL A 159 21.91 4.10 -9.50
C VAL A 159 22.73 5.32 -9.09
N VAL A 160 22.81 5.61 -7.79
CA VAL A 160 23.59 6.76 -7.28
C VAL A 160 25.08 6.58 -7.58
N GLN A 161 25.61 5.35 -7.46
CA GLN A 161 27.02 5.08 -7.77
C GLN A 161 27.33 5.08 -9.26
N LEU A 162 26.50 4.42 -10.06
CA LEU A 162 26.73 4.25 -11.50
C LEU A 162 26.53 5.56 -12.26
N LEU A 163 25.44 6.29 -11.96
CA LEU A 163 25.14 7.55 -12.63
C LEU A 163 25.84 8.76 -11.98
N LYS A 164 26.57 8.56 -10.87
CA LYS A 164 27.25 9.60 -10.08
C LYS A 164 26.33 10.79 -9.74
N LEU A 165 25.03 10.54 -9.61
CA LEU A 165 24.04 11.57 -9.35
C LEU A 165 24.07 11.99 -7.89
N PRO A 166 23.88 13.29 -7.58
CA PRO A 166 23.70 13.69 -6.20
C PRO A 166 22.42 13.05 -5.65
N ARG A 167 22.50 12.45 -4.46
CA ARG A 167 21.39 11.73 -3.80
C ARG A 167 20.08 12.51 -3.78
N ILE A 168 20.14 13.83 -3.59
CA ILE A 168 18.95 14.68 -3.54
C ILE A 168 18.22 14.74 -4.89
N VAL A 169 18.94 14.64 -6.01
CA VAL A 169 18.36 14.59 -7.35
C VAL A 169 17.72 13.23 -7.59
N TRP A 170 18.37 12.13 -7.19
CA TRP A 170 17.75 10.80 -7.23
C TRP A 170 16.46 10.73 -6.41
N LEU A 171 16.51 11.17 -5.14
CA LEU A 171 15.35 11.21 -4.25
C LEU A 171 14.19 12.00 -4.87
N ARG A 172 14.47 13.21 -5.38
CA ARG A 172 13.45 14.09 -5.98
C ARG A 172 12.90 13.53 -7.28
N GLY A 173 13.77 13.01 -8.16
CA GLY A 173 13.37 12.44 -9.44
C GLY A 173 12.50 11.19 -9.27
N ALA A 174 12.93 10.24 -8.45
CA ALA A 174 12.16 9.04 -8.15
C ALA A 174 10.84 9.38 -7.43
N SER A 175 10.85 10.32 -6.47
CA SER A 175 9.63 10.77 -5.80
C SER A 175 8.67 11.48 -6.74
N ALA A 176 9.17 12.26 -7.72
CA ALA A 176 8.33 12.91 -8.72
C ALA A 176 7.66 11.90 -9.66
N LEU A 177 8.37 10.84 -10.07
CA LEU A 177 7.79 9.76 -10.87
C LEU A 177 6.66 9.05 -10.09
N ILE A 178 6.92 8.66 -8.85
CA ILE A 178 5.92 8.01 -7.99
C ILE A 178 4.74 8.95 -7.73
N LEU A 179 4.97 10.25 -7.55
CA LEU A 179 3.91 11.24 -7.37
C LEU A 179 2.97 11.29 -8.57
N VAL A 180 3.48 11.29 -9.80
CA VAL A 180 2.65 11.31 -11.00
C VAL A 180 1.79 10.04 -11.09
N ILE A 181 2.39 8.87 -10.85
CA ILE A 181 1.68 7.58 -10.85
C ILE A 181 0.59 7.57 -9.77
N SER A 182 0.94 8.02 -8.57
CA SER A 182 0.04 8.10 -7.42
C SER A 182 -1.14 9.05 -7.64
N LEU A 183 -0.91 10.21 -8.26
CA LEU A 183 -2.01 11.12 -8.62
C LEU A 183 -2.92 10.55 -9.71
N PHE A 184 -2.36 9.82 -10.67
CA PHE A 184 -3.14 9.10 -11.67
C PHE A 184 -4.03 8.03 -11.03
N LEU A 185 -3.49 7.23 -10.11
CA LEU A 185 -4.26 6.23 -9.35
C LEU A 185 -5.33 6.88 -8.48
N ALA A 186 -5.04 8.01 -7.83
CA ALA A 186 -6.01 8.76 -7.05
C ALA A 186 -7.17 9.26 -7.92
N TYR A 187 -6.88 9.73 -9.13
CA TYR A 187 -7.92 10.16 -10.08
C TYR A 187 -8.80 8.98 -10.51
N GLN A 188 -8.20 7.85 -10.85
CA GLN A 188 -8.93 6.65 -11.30
C GLN A 188 -9.84 6.09 -10.21
N ARG A 189 -9.40 6.13 -8.95
CA ARG A 189 -10.12 5.58 -7.80
C ARG A 189 -10.99 6.60 -7.07
N PHE A 190 -11.18 7.79 -7.66
CA PHE A 190 -12.05 8.79 -7.09
C PHE A 190 -13.48 8.25 -7.00
N PRO A 191 -14.15 8.31 -5.82
CA PRO A 191 -15.42 7.60 -5.57
C PRO A 191 -16.55 7.99 -6.53
N TYR A 192 -16.49 9.17 -7.14
CA TYR A 192 -17.48 9.61 -8.14
C TYR A 192 -17.30 8.93 -9.53
N HIS A 193 -16.09 8.49 -9.88
CA HIS A 193 -15.81 7.89 -11.19
C HIS A 193 -16.24 6.41 -11.28
N LYS A 194 -16.27 5.69 -10.15
CA LYS A 194 -16.66 4.27 -10.07
C LYS A 194 -18.16 4.05 -10.36
N ASN A 195 -19.01 5.02 -9.98
CA ASN A 195 -20.46 4.92 -10.19
C ASN A 195 -20.86 5.01 -11.68
N TYR A 196 -20.14 5.76 -12.50
CA TYR A 196 -20.50 5.94 -13.92
C TYR A 196 -20.23 4.67 -14.75
N HIS A 197 -19.12 3.97 -14.50
CA HIS A 197 -18.80 2.74 -15.24
C HIS A 197 -19.67 1.55 -14.82
N ASP A 198 -19.94 1.39 -13.53
CA ASP A 198 -20.77 0.28 -13.02
C ASP A 198 -22.25 0.45 -13.41
N GLU A 199 -22.77 1.69 -13.50
CA GLU A 199 -24.08 1.95 -14.12
C GLU A 199 -24.07 1.70 -15.63
N SER A 200 -23.05 2.14 -16.37
CA SER A 200 -23.00 1.92 -17.82
C SER A 200 -22.95 0.44 -18.20
N GLU A 201 -22.22 -0.39 -17.44
CA GLU A 201 -22.12 -1.83 -17.66
C GLU A 201 -23.42 -2.55 -17.31
N LYS A 202 -24.08 -2.17 -16.19
CA LYS A 202 -25.41 -2.68 -15.84
C LYS A 202 -26.47 -2.28 -16.86
N THR A 203 -26.38 -1.09 -17.45
CA THR A 203 -27.33 -0.63 -18.49
C THR A 203 -27.11 -1.34 -19.82
N VAL A 204 -25.85 -1.66 -20.18
CA VAL A 204 -25.52 -2.46 -21.37
C VAL A 204 -25.95 -3.93 -21.20
N LEU A 205 -25.75 -4.53 -20.02
CA LEU A 205 -26.20 -5.90 -19.75
C LEU A 205 -27.73 -6.02 -19.66
N ALA A 206 -28.42 -5.00 -19.14
CA ALA A 206 -29.88 -4.93 -19.10
C ALA A 206 -30.50 -4.67 -20.48
N SER A 207 -29.81 -3.98 -21.40
CA SER A 207 -30.29 -3.74 -22.77
C SER A 207 -29.92 -4.87 -23.74
N GLY A 208 -28.85 -5.62 -23.50
CA GLY A 208 -28.43 -6.76 -24.32
C GLY A 208 -29.26 -8.04 -24.14
N SER A 209 -30.07 -8.15 -23.08
CA SER A 209 -30.86 -9.35 -22.76
C SER A 209 -32.31 -9.30 -23.28
N CYS A 210 -32.72 -8.26 -24.02
CA CYS A 210 -34.10 -8.09 -24.50
C CYS A 210 -34.30 -8.38 -26.02
N CYS A 211 -33.26 -8.78 -26.75
CA CYS A 211 -33.33 -9.00 -28.21
C CYS A 211 -32.96 -10.44 -28.62
N SER A 212 -33.74 -11.43 -28.17
CA SER A 212 -33.79 -12.74 -28.86
C SER A 212 -35.02 -13.54 -28.44
N CYS A 213 -36.19 -13.19 -28.97
CA CYS A 213 -37.40 -14.03 -28.95
C CYS A 213 -38.40 -13.53 -30.00
N THR A 214 -38.05 -13.59 -31.28
CA THR A 214 -39.03 -13.66 -32.39
C THR A 214 -38.31 -14.15 -33.64
N VAL A 215 -38.51 -15.40 -34.02
CA VAL A 215 -39.24 -15.91 -35.21
C VAL A 215 -39.13 -17.44 -35.17
#